data_AF-A0A7J4GWF7-F1
#
_entry.id   AF-A0A7J4GWF7-F1
#
_cell.length_a   1.000
_cell.length_b   1.000
_cell.length_c   1.000
_cell.angle_alpha   90.00
_cell.angle_beta   90.00
_cell.angle_gamma   90.00
#
_symmetry.space_group_name_H-M   'P 1'
#
loop_
_entity.id
_entity.type
_entity.pdbx_description
1 polymer ?
#
loop_
_entity_poly.entity_id
_entity_poly.type
_entity_poly.pdbx_seq_one_letter_code
_entity_poly.pdbx_strand_id
1 'polypeptide(L)'
;MSGEVESIGLIELVKRMLSRRTLPHIALVALVSTGLMVLTGIDEGLAAVMFLSFSIAYLVVAFSSGSELMEKLTTLPEEKQEGGKFIRMLKSFKITTVPVLIALVLTGVLWSVLGDNSEWLVLGLGFLFIAWSIAQAVSFRSGMVEWLSNGLGDAQLNNYREKLSTTFLFIVVQTFAILIIWAGQIISSVESLSFGEAMRDGALFLVASVAVQAAIMWWTKEERELAGSEKGLSAFSFKWMVISQVFITWHGFSIYRKTVLNASPTSNLIEEGLLMAITVLFAVWGLTTHTVKDGERLVGEDAALPLGIAFGYAYAGSVAMLTTTFENITTVMVIGHTLTIITIVFLMRGTLRNRRGTSQLSQLARTISIDSEE
;
A
#
# COMPACT_ATOMS: atom_id res chain seq x y z
N MET A 1 -19.88 -26.33 -13.33
CA MET A 1 -19.84 -24.99 -13.95
C MET A 1 -18.65 -24.25 -13.38
N SER A 2 -17.48 -24.40 -13.99
CA SER A 2 -16.31 -23.59 -13.69
C SER A 2 -16.53 -22.21 -14.32
N GLY A 3 -17.19 -21.31 -13.59
CA GLY A 3 -17.17 -19.91 -13.96
C GLY A 3 -15.71 -19.46 -13.90
N GLU A 4 -15.16 -19.02 -15.04
CA GLU A 4 -13.93 -18.24 -15.02
C GLU A 4 -14.18 -17.05 -14.10
N VAL A 5 -13.58 -17.11 -12.92
CA VAL A 5 -13.63 -16.01 -11.97
C VAL A 5 -12.72 -14.94 -12.55
N GLU A 6 -13.30 -14.01 -13.28
CA GLU A 6 -12.60 -12.91 -13.93
C GLU A 6 -11.86 -12.10 -12.85
N SER A 7 -10.53 -12.18 -12.82
CA SER A 7 -9.72 -11.45 -11.85
C SER A 7 -9.90 -9.95 -12.08
N ILE A 8 -10.36 -9.22 -11.07
CA ILE A 8 -10.50 -7.76 -11.16
C ILE A 8 -9.12 -7.14 -11.39
N GLY A 9 -8.97 -6.44 -12.51
CA GLY A 9 -7.79 -5.62 -12.76
C GLY A 9 -7.68 -4.46 -11.75
N LEU A 10 -6.46 -4.09 -11.36
CA LEU A 10 -6.21 -3.01 -10.40
C LEU A 10 -6.97 -1.70 -10.71
N ILE A 11 -7.07 -1.34 -11.99
CA ILE A 11 -7.82 -0.14 -12.44
C ILE A 11 -9.31 -0.27 -12.12
N GLU A 12 -9.87 -1.46 -12.27
CA GLU A 12 -11.27 -1.72 -11.98
C GLU A 12 -11.52 -1.71 -10.47
N LEU A 13 -10.60 -2.23 -9.65
CA LEU A 13 -10.67 -2.07 -8.19
C LEU A 13 -10.68 -0.58 -7.79
N VAL A 14 -9.77 0.22 -8.34
CA VAL A 14 -9.71 1.67 -8.06
C VAL A 14 -11.02 2.36 -8.47
N LYS A 15 -11.57 2.04 -9.65
CA LYS A 15 -12.87 2.58 -10.10
C LYS A 15 -14.01 2.19 -9.17
N ARG A 16 -14.05 0.94 -8.68
CA ARG A 16 -15.06 0.47 -7.73
C ARG A 16 -14.92 1.18 -6.39
N MET A 17 -13.71 1.33 -5.86
CA MET A 17 -13.46 2.05 -4.60
C MET A 17 -13.82 3.53 -4.68
N LEU A 18 -13.52 4.20 -5.80
CA LEU A 18 -13.86 5.62 -6.02
C LEU A 18 -15.25 5.82 -6.63
N SER A 19 -16.06 4.77 -6.71
CA SER A 19 -17.41 4.86 -7.24
C SER A 19 -18.31 5.69 -6.33
N ARG A 20 -19.40 6.23 -6.89
CA ARG A 20 -20.39 6.99 -6.11
C ARG A 20 -21.08 6.15 -5.03
N ARG A 21 -21.03 4.81 -5.12
CA ARG A 21 -21.63 3.90 -4.15
C ARG A 21 -20.79 3.76 -2.87
N THR A 22 -19.50 4.07 -2.96
CA THR A 22 -18.50 3.76 -1.93
C THR A 22 -17.78 5.01 -1.42
N LEU A 23 -17.81 6.11 -2.19
CA LEU A 23 -17.31 7.43 -1.84
C LEU A 23 -17.71 7.92 -0.43
N PRO A 24 -18.95 7.73 0.06
CA PRO A 24 -19.33 8.17 1.40
C PRO A 24 -18.49 7.51 2.50
N HIS A 25 -18.10 6.24 2.34
CA HIS A 25 -17.23 5.56 3.29
C HIS A 25 -15.82 6.16 3.30
N ILE A 26 -15.24 6.44 2.12
CA ILE A 26 -13.91 7.08 2.02
C ILE A 26 -13.94 8.49 2.62
N ALA A 27 -14.99 9.26 2.34
CA ALA A 27 -15.18 10.59 2.91
C ALA A 27 -15.32 10.52 4.45
N LEU A 28 -16.02 9.52 4.98
CA LEU A 28 -16.12 9.30 6.41
C LEU A 28 -14.74 9.04 7.04
N VAL A 29 -13.87 8.23 6.42
CA VAL A 29 -12.51 8.01 6.92
C VAL A 29 -11.76 9.33 7.05
N ALA A 30 -11.76 10.15 6.01
CA ALA A 30 -11.07 11.44 6.05
C ALA A 30 -11.63 12.35 7.17
N LEU A 31 -12.96 12.47 7.26
CA LEU A 31 -13.62 13.35 8.24
C LEU A 31 -13.41 12.87 9.68
N VAL A 32 -13.66 11.58 9.94
CA VAL A 32 -13.53 10.99 11.27
C VAL A 32 -12.07 10.98 11.70
N SER A 33 -11.13 10.54 10.85
CA SER A 33 -9.70 10.54 11.22
C SER A 33 -9.17 11.95 11.49
N THR A 34 -9.65 12.97 10.76
CA THR A 34 -9.32 14.38 11.06
C THR A 34 -9.87 14.79 12.42
N GLY A 35 -11.13 14.47 12.72
CA GLY A 35 -11.73 14.77 14.03
C GLY A 35 -11.04 14.04 15.17
N LEU A 36 -10.70 12.76 14.98
CA LEU A 36 -9.97 11.97 15.96
C LEU A 36 -8.53 12.46 16.16
N MET A 37 -7.88 12.96 15.10
CA MET A 37 -6.57 13.63 15.22
C MET A 37 -6.66 14.92 16.05
N VAL A 38 -7.77 15.64 16.03
CA VAL A 38 -7.96 16.77 16.97
C VAL A 38 -8.19 16.25 18.39
N LEU A 39 -8.94 15.15 18.53
CA LEU A 39 -9.22 14.53 19.81
C LEU A 39 -7.96 14.00 20.50
N THR A 40 -6.94 13.54 19.77
CA THR A 40 -5.67 13.10 20.39
C THR A 40 -5.02 14.20 21.21
N GLY A 41 -5.14 15.47 20.80
CA GLY A 41 -4.63 16.62 21.57
C GLY A 41 -5.44 16.95 22.83
N ILE A 42 -6.60 16.32 23.02
CA ILE A 42 -7.49 16.51 24.17
C ILE A 42 -7.45 15.28 25.09
N ASP A 43 -7.62 14.10 24.52
CA ASP A 43 -7.61 12.80 25.19
C ASP A 43 -7.08 11.72 24.23
N GLU A 44 -5.79 11.41 24.38
CA GLU A 44 -5.09 10.40 23.58
C GLU A 44 -5.73 9.02 23.73
N GLY A 45 -6.14 8.67 24.95
CA GLY A 45 -6.72 7.37 25.26
C GLY A 45 -8.07 7.16 24.57
N LEU A 46 -8.94 8.16 24.64
CA LEU A 46 -10.24 8.09 23.99
C LEU A 46 -10.09 8.06 22.47
N ALA A 47 -9.19 8.88 21.92
CA ALA A 47 -8.91 8.86 20.49
C ALA A 47 -8.36 7.50 20.02
N ALA A 48 -7.43 6.90 20.79
CA ALA A 48 -6.90 5.56 20.53
C ALA A 48 -8.01 4.50 20.48
N VAL A 49 -8.92 4.52 21.48
CA VAL A 49 -10.07 3.61 21.53
C VAL A 49 -11.00 3.83 20.34
N MET A 50 -11.25 5.07 19.94
CA MET A 50 -12.10 5.37 18.79
C MET A 50 -11.47 4.90 17.48
N PHE A 51 -10.18 5.14 17.24
CA PHE A 51 -9.48 4.62 16.06
C PHE A 51 -9.55 3.10 15.97
N LEU A 52 -9.30 2.40 17.08
CA LEU A 52 -9.43 0.95 17.15
C LEU A 52 -10.87 0.49 16.88
N SER A 53 -11.86 1.17 17.48
CA SER A 53 -13.27 0.84 17.33
C SER A 53 -13.75 0.99 15.88
N PHE A 54 -13.33 2.06 15.19
CA PHE A 54 -13.63 2.24 13.77
C PHE A 54 -12.95 1.18 12.91
N SER A 55 -11.70 0.81 13.20
CA SER A 55 -11.02 -0.27 12.50
C SER A 55 -11.76 -1.60 12.66
N ILE A 56 -12.10 -1.99 13.88
CA ILE A 56 -12.84 -3.24 14.17
C ILE A 56 -14.24 -3.20 13.54
N ALA A 57 -14.94 -2.06 13.60
CA ALA A 57 -16.26 -1.93 12.99
C ALA A 57 -16.23 -2.23 11.49
N TYR A 58 -15.23 -1.72 10.78
CA TYR A 58 -15.06 -2.00 9.36
C TYR A 58 -14.56 -3.42 9.07
N LEU A 59 -13.80 -4.05 9.98
CA LEU A 59 -13.50 -5.50 9.89
C LEU A 59 -14.78 -6.34 10.02
N VAL A 60 -15.66 -6.01 10.96
CA VAL A 60 -16.95 -6.70 11.12
C VAL A 60 -17.79 -6.56 9.85
N VAL A 61 -17.85 -5.36 9.26
CA VAL A 61 -18.52 -5.14 7.97
C VAL A 61 -17.87 -5.95 6.85
N ALA A 62 -16.54 -6.02 6.80
CA ALA A 62 -15.80 -6.81 5.81
C ALA A 62 -16.15 -8.30 5.91
N PHE A 63 -16.07 -8.90 7.10
CA PHE A 63 -16.39 -10.32 7.27
C PHE A 63 -17.88 -10.63 7.06
N SER A 64 -18.75 -9.64 7.20
CA SER A 64 -20.19 -9.79 6.99
C SER A 64 -20.65 -9.44 5.56
N SER A 65 -19.74 -9.00 4.68
CA SER A 65 -20.11 -8.47 3.36
C SER A 65 -20.72 -9.52 2.43
N GLY A 66 -20.52 -10.80 2.69
CA GLY A 66 -21.16 -11.90 1.95
C GLY A 66 -22.64 -12.11 2.27
N SER A 67 -23.23 -11.34 3.19
CA SER A 67 -24.66 -11.40 3.52
C SER A 67 -25.46 -10.33 2.78
N GLU A 68 -26.60 -10.71 2.19
CA GLU A 68 -27.52 -9.78 1.49
C GLU A 68 -27.93 -8.61 2.38
N LEU A 69 -28.07 -8.85 3.69
CA LEU A 69 -28.42 -7.83 4.68
C LEU A 69 -27.32 -6.77 4.79
N MET A 70 -26.05 -7.18 4.87
CA MET A 70 -24.95 -6.24 5.00
C MET A 70 -24.78 -5.45 3.70
N GLU A 71 -24.83 -6.13 2.55
CA GLU A 71 -24.74 -5.47 1.24
C GLU A 71 -25.84 -4.40 1.07
N LYS A 72 -27.09 -4.70 1.44
CA LYS A 72 -28.21 -3.75 1.36
C LYS A 72 -28.07 -2.56 2.31
N LEU A 73 -27.42 -2.73 3.45
CA LEU A 73 -27.24 -1.68 4.44
C LEU A 73 -26.03 -0.80 4.17
N THR A 74 -25.00 -1.32 3.50
CA THR A 74 -23.73 -0.62 3.25
C THR A 74 -23.52 -0.20 1.80
N THR A 75 -24.46 -0.48 0.89
CA THR A 75 -24.38 -0.03 -0.51
C THR A 75 -25.62 0.76 -0.94
N LEU A 76 -25.43 1.71 -1.86
CA LEU A 76 -26.54 2.52 -2.38
C LEU A 76 -27.27 1.78 -3.52
N PRO A 77 -28.61 1.73 -3.52
CA PRO A 77 -29.39 1.22 -4.65
C PRO A 77 -29.22 2.10 -5.90
N GLU A 78 -29.42 1.50 -7.08
CA GLU A 78 -29.24 2.15 -8.40
C GLU A 78 -30.18 3.31 -8.72
N GLU A 79 -31.20 3.54 -7.89
CA GLU A 79 -32.22 4.54 -8.19
C GLU A 79 -31.70 5.98 -8.24
N LYS A 80 -32.26 6.73 -9.18
CA LYS A 80 -32.07 8.19 -9.30
C LYS A 80 -32.64 8.86 -8.05
N GLN A 81 -31.80 9.07 -7.04
CA GLN A 81 -32.17 9.87 -5.88
C GLN A 81 -32.59 11.29 -6.31
N GLU A 82 -33.81 11.67 -5.95
CA GLU A 82 -34.37 13.01 -6.18
C GLU A 82 -33.71 14.05 -5.25
N GLY A 83 -33.33 15.20 -5.84
CA GLY A 83 -32.77 16.36 -5.14
C GLY A 83 -31.50 16.92 -5.80
N GLY A 84 -31.09 18.12 -5.36
CA GLY A 84 -29.85 18.76 -5.81
C GLY A 84 -28.60 17.94 -5.46
N LYS A 85 -27.48 18.16 -6.18
CA LYS A 85 -26.22 17.39 -6.03
C LYS A 85 -25.73 17.25 -4.58
N PHE A 86 -25.87 18.31 -3.77
CA PHE A 86 -25.47 18.32 -2.36
C PHE A 86 -26.38 17.49 -1.46
N ILE A 87 -27.70 17.61 -1.61
CA ILE A 87 -28.68 16.82 -0.83
C ILE A 87 -28.52 15.33 -1.14
N ARG A 88 -28.25 14.98 -2.39
CA ARG A 88 -27.95 13.61 -2.82
C ARG A 88 -26.69 13.06 -2.17
N MET A 89 -25.64 13.86 -2.07
CA MET A 89 -24.41 13.50 -1.36
C MET A 89 -24.69 13.28 0.13
N LEU A 90 -25.44 14.15 0.80
CA LEU A 90 -25.77 13.95 2.22
C LEU A 90 -26.58 12.65 2.44
N LYS A 91 -27.59 12.38 1.60
CA LYS A 91 -28.37 11.14 1.67
C LYS A 91 -27.51 9.89 1.44
N SER A 92 -26.44 10.01 0.66
CA SER A 92 -25.52 8.91 0.40
C SER A 92 -24.73 8.44 1.63
N PHE A 93 -24.58 9.26 2.69
CA PHE A 93 -23.94 8.86 3.96
C PHE A 93 -24.77 7.87 4.79
N LYS A 94 -26.04 7.59 4.43
CA LYS A 94 -26.84 6.58 5.14
C LYS A 94 -26.14 5.20 5.17
N ILE A 95 -25.37 4.86 4.14
CA ILE A 95 -24.64 3.59 4.07
C ILE A 95 -23.53 3.47 5.13
N THR A 96 -23.05 4.61 5.65
CA THR A 96 -22.04 4.62 6.69
C THR A 96 -22.64 4.51 8.09
N THR A 97 -23.96 4.53 8.23
CA THR A 97 -24.62 4.47 9.54
C THR A 97 -24.29 3.18 10.29
N VAL A 98 -24.29 2.03 9.59
CA VAL A 98 -23.97 0.73 10.22
C VAL A 98 -22.56 0.72 10.82
N PRO A 99 -21.47 0.98 10.06
CA PRO A 99 -20.13 0.97 10.65
C PRO A 99 -19.96 2.02 11.76
N VAL A 100 -20.60 3.20 11.66
CA VAL A 100 -20.55 4.22 12.72
C VAL A 100 -21.22 3.73 14.00
N LEU A 101 -22.40 3.13 13.91
CA LEU A 101 -23.10 2.62 15.10
C LEU A 101 -22.32 1.50 15.78
N ILE A 102 -21.75 0.58 15.00
CA ILE A 102 -20.87 -0.48 15.53
C ILE A 102 -19.66 0.16 16.22
N ALA A 103 -19.01 1.15 15.60
CA ALA A 103 -17.86 1.83 16.18
C ALA A 103 -18.20 2.58 17.49
N LEU A 104 -19.36 3.22 17.59
CA LEU A 104 -19.80 3.91 18.80
C LEU A 104 -20.08 2.94 19.95
N VAL A 105 -20.74 1.81 19.68
CA VAL A 105 -20.96 0.76 20.67
C VAL A 105 -19.62 0.17 21.14
N LEU A 106 -18.74 -0.14 20.20
CA LEU A 106 -17.39 -0.63 20.50
C LEU A 106 -16.58 0.38 21.31
N THR A 107 -16.70 1.67 21.02
CA THR A 107 -16.02 2.73 21.78
C THR A 107 -16.48 2.70 23.23
N GLY A 108 -17.79 2.64 23.50
CA GLY A 108 -18.31 2.56 24.86
C GLY A 108 -17.84 1.32 25.61
N VAL A 109 -17.87 0.16 24.95
CA VAL A 109 -17.41 -1.12 25.53
C VAL A 109 -15.90 -1.08 25.81
N LEU A 110 -15.09 -0.74 24.82
CA LEU A 110 -13.63 -0.70 24.95
C LEU A 110 -13.20 0.37 25.95
N TRP A 111 -13.85 1.53 25.99
CA TRP A 111 -13.57 2.57 26.98
C TRP A 111 -13.88 2.10 28.40
N SER A 112 -14.97 1.37 28.60
CA SER A 112 -15.32 0.83 29.94
C SER A 112 -14.31 -0.18 30.48
N VAL A 113 -13.55 -0.84 29.59
CA VAL A 113 -12.57 -1.87 29.95
C VAL A 113 -11.14 -1.34 29.98
N LEU A 114 -10.79 -0.49 29.01
CA LEU A 114 -9.43 -0.04 28.74
C LEU A 114 -9.20 1.44 29.08
N GLY A 115 -10.24 2.22 29.39
CA GLY A 115 -10.11 3.67 29.63
C GLY A 115 -9.09 4.01 30.71
N ASP A 116 -9.14 3.31 31.84
CA ASP A 116 -8.20 3.52 32.96
C ASP A 116 -6.75 3.10 32.63
N ASN A 117 -6.56 2.28 31.58
CA ASN A 117 -5.25 1.74 31.16
C ASN A 117 -4.96 2.08 29.69
N SER A 118 -5.50 3.19 29.20
CA SER A 118 -5.45 3.53 27.78
C SER A 118 -4.03 3.81 27.28
N GLU A 119 -3.10 4.12 28.17
CA GLU A 119 -1.67 4.30 27.86
C GLU A 119 -1.07 3.10 27.11
N TRP A 120 -1.42 1.87 27.51
CA TRP A 120 -0.96 0.66 26.82
C TRP A 120 -1.50 0.56 25.40
N LEU A 121 -2.74 1.04 25.18
CA LEU A 121 -3.35 1.07 23.86
C LEU A 121 -2.70 2.14 22.98
N VAL A 122 -2.45 3.33 23.54
CA VAL A 122 -1.73 4.44 22.87
C VAL A 122 -0.35 3.97 22.42
N LEU A 123 0.44 3.37 23.34
CA LEU A 123 1.75 2.81 23.02
C LEU A 123 1.65 1.67 22.00
N GLY A 124 0.71 0.75 22.18
CA GLY A 124 0.50 -0.38 21.28
C GLY A 124 0.18 0.06 19.85
N LEU A 125 -0.71 1.04 19.68
CA LEU A 125 -1.04 1.63 18.38
C LEU A 125 0.16 2.39 17.81
N GLY A 126 0.94 3.10 18.62
CA GLY A 126 2.19 3.73 18.19
C GLY A 126 3.19 2.72 17.64
N PHE A 127 3.48 1.64 18.38
CA PHE A 127 4.38 0.57 17.95
C PHE A 127 3.89 -0.19 16.72
N LEU A 128 2.58 -0.23 16.49
CA LEU A 128 2.00 -0.87 15.32
C LEU A 128 2.53 -0.26 14.01
N PHE A 129 3.00 0.99 14.02
CA PHE A 129 3.65 1.64 12.89
C PHE A 129 4.88 0.88 12.37
N ILE A 130 5.65 0.25 13.25
CA ILE A 130 6.79 -0.60 12.88
C ILE A 130 6.29 -1.80 12.09
N ALA A 131 5.23 -2.46 12.59
CA ALA A 131 4.60 -3.57 11.91
C ALA A 131 4.02 -3.13 10.56
N TRP A 132 3.40 -1.94 10.49
CA TRP A 132 2.89 -1.36 9.26
C TRP A 132 3.98 -1.11 8.23
N SER A 133 5.15 -0.63 8.64
CA SER A 133 6.28 -0.39 7.74
C SER A 133 6.74 -1.68 7.05
N ILE A 134 6.81 -2.79 7.79
CA ILE A 134 7.12 -4.12 7.24
C ILE A 134 5.97 -4.62 6.35
N ALA A 135 4.74 -4.55 6.86
CA ALA A 135 3.54 -4.99 6.15
C ALA A 135 3.35 -4.24 4.83
N GLN A 136 3.73 -2.96 4.78
CA GLN A 136 3.71 -2.13 3.58
C GLN A 136 4.61 -2.71 2.48
N ALA A 137 5.86 -3.07 2.79
CA ALA A 137 6.78 -3.70 1.84
C ALA A 137 6.30 -5.09 1.39
N VAL A 138 5.78 -5.90 2.32
CA VAL A 138 5.25 -7.24 2.03
C VAL A 138 4.01 -7.17 1.12
N SER A 139 3.12 -6.24 1.40
CA SER A 139 1.89 -6.02 0.64
C SER A 139 2.20 -5.48 -0.75
N PHE A 140 3.11 -4.50 -0.86
CA PHE A 140 3.61 -4.00 -2.13
C PHE A 140 4.19 -5.12 -2.99
N ARG A 141 5.05 -5.97 -2.42
CA ARG A 141 5.59 -7.14 -3.12
C ARG A 141 4.48 -8.05 -3.63
N SER A 142 3.52 -8.41 -2.77
CA SER A 142 2.47 -9.36 -3.11
C SER A 142 1.60 -8.85 -4.25
N GLY A 143 1.16 -7.59 -4.19
CA GLY A 143 0.48 -6.93 -5.31
C GLY A 143 1.36 -6.89 -6.56
N MET A 144 2.57 -6.36 -6.49
CA MET A 144 3.43 -6.24 -7.68
C MET A 144 3.76 -7.56 -8.36
N VAL A 145 4.00 -8.63 -7.60
CA VAL A 145 4.24 -9.95 -8.17
C VAL A 145 3.04 -10.43 -8.98
N GLU A 146 1.83 -10.24 -8.45
CA GLU A 146 0.58 -10.61 -9.12
C GLU A 146 0.42 -9.80 -10.42
N TRP A 147 0.55 -8.47 -10.33
CA TRP A 147 0.38 -7.59 -11.48
C TRP A 147 1.37 -7.87 -12.60
N LEU A 148 2.63 -8.12 -12.25
CA LEU A 148 3.67 -8.42 -13.21
C LEU A 148 3.57 -9.85 -13.76
N SER A 149 2.89 -10.75 -13.05
CA SER A 149 2.69 -12.14 -13.49
C SER A 149 1.59 -12.26 -14.54
N ASN A 150 0.60 -11.36 -14.53
CA ASN A 150 -0.55 -11.34 -15.47
C ASN A 150 -0.18 -10.96 -16.93
N GLY A 151 1.07 -11.13 -17.32
CA GLY A 151 1.59 -10.89 -18.68
C GLY A 151 2.90 -11.60 -18.94
N LEU A 152 3.19 -12.69 -18.21
CA LEU A 152 4.33 -13.55 -18.48
C LEU A 152 4.06 -14.33 -19.78
N GLY A 153 4.79 -13.99 -20.84
CA GLY A 153 4.78 -14.75 -22.09
C GLY A 153 5.49 -16.10 -21.96
N ASP A 154 5.48 -16.88 -23.05
CA ASP A 154 6.02 -18.24 -23.06
C ASP A 154 7.46 -18.34 -22.53
N ALA A 155 7.71 -19.43 -21.79
CA ALA A 155 9.01 -19.81 -21.27
C ALA A 155 9.94 -20.25 -22.42
N GLN A 156 10.53 -19.28 -23.09
CA GLN A 156 11.51 -19.47 -24.16
C GLN A 156 12.90 -19.04 -23.69
N LEU A 157 13.95 -19.67 -24.22
CA LEU A 157 15.33 -19.22 -24.02
C LEU A 157 15.49 -17.79 -24.53
N ASN A 158 16.23 -16.98 -23.77
CA ASN A 158 16.46 -15.58 -24.05
C ASN A 158 17.95 -15.24 -24.03
N ASN A 159 18.40 -14.47 -25.03
CA ASN A 159 19.78 -13.98 -25.06
C ASN A 159 19.91 -12.74 -24.17
N TYR A 160 20.03 -12.97 -22.87
CA TYR A 160 20.07 -11.92 -21.87
C TYR A 160 21.36 -11.09 -21.95
N ARG A 161 21.18 -9.78 -22.16
CA ARG A 161 22.28 -8.81 -22.11
C ARG A 161 22.30 -8.12 -20.76
N GLU A 162 22.98 -8.75 -19.79
CA GLU A 162 23.07 -8.26 -18.40
C GLU A 162 23.49 -6.79 -18.33
N LYS A 163 24.62 -6.42 -18.93
CA LYS A 163 25.15 -5.05 -18.90
C LYS A 163 24.15 -4.03 -19.43
N LEU A 164 23.50 -4.33 -20.56
CA LEU A 164 22.52 -3.44 -21.17
C LEU A 164 21.29 -3.28 -20.28
N SER A 165 20.77 -4.38 -19.73
CA SER A 165 19.64 -4.37 -18.80
C SER A 165 19.95 -3.58 -17.52
N THR A 166 21.14 -3.80 -16.95
CA THR A 166 21.64 -3.07 -15.78
C THR A 166 21.74 -1.57 -16.07
N THR A 167 22.31 -1.16 -17.21
CA THR A 167 22.40 0.25 -17.60
C THR A 167 21.03 0.90 -17.75
N PHE A 168 20.08 0.26 -18.46
CA PHE A 168 18.73 0.81 -18.60
C PHE A 168 18.03 0.96 -17.26
N LEU A 169 18.17 -0.03 -16.38
CA LEU A 169 17.58 0.03 -15.06
C LEU A 169 18.17 1.19 -14.23
N PHE A 170 19.48 1.40 -14.35
CA PHE A 170 20.15 2.54 -13.71
C PHE A 170 19.61 3.87 -14.23
N ILE A 171 19.51 4.03 -15.55
CA ILE A 171 18.98 5.24 -16.18
C ILE A 171 17.56 5.52 -15.68
N VAL A 172 16.66 4.54 -15.74
CA VAL A 172 15.24 4.74 -15.36
C VAL A 172 15.10 5.18 -13.91
N VAL A 173 15.78 4.50 -12.98
CA VAL A 173 15.69 4.81 -11.55
C VAL A 173 16.33 6.16 -11.22
N GLN A 174 17.47 6.49 -11.83
CA GLN A 174 18.10 7.80 -11.59
C GLN A 174 17.34 8.95 -12.23
N THR A 175 16.70 8.73 -13.40
CA THR A 175 15.76 9.70 -13.95
C THR A 175 14.61 9.95 -12.97
N PHE A 176 14.05 8.90 -12.37
CA PHE A 176 13.03 9.06 -11.32
C PHE A 176 13.57 9.82 -10.10
N ALA A 177 14.78 9.52 -9.63
CA ALA A 177 15.41 10.21 -8.50
C ALA A 177 15.59 11.72 -8.75
N ILE A 178 15.97 12.11 -9.97
CA ILE A 178 16.08 13.51 -10.38
C ILE A 178 14.69 14.18 -10.42
N LEU A 179 13.71 13.50 -11.03
CA LEU A 179 12.36 14.04 -11.16
C LEU A 179 11.67 14.22 -9.80
N ILE A 180 11.84 13.28 -8.87
CA ILE A 180 11.19 13.35 -7.57
C ILE A 180 11.76 14.47 -6.69
N ILE A 181 13.08 14.74 -6.75
CA ILE A 181 13.67 15.92 -6.11
C ILE A 181 13.04 17.18 -6.66
N TRP A 182 13.04 17.32 -7.99
CA TRP A 182 12.55 18.53 -8.63
C TRP A 182 11.06 18.75 -8.32
N ALA A 183 10.23 17.72 -8.46
CA ALA A 183 8.80 17.79 -8.15
C ALA A 183 8.56 18.05 -6.66
N GLY A 184 9.25 17.35 -5.76
CA GLY A 184 9.07 17.49 -4.31
C GLY A 184 9.43 18.89 -3.83
N GLN A 185 10.44 19.52 -4.43
CA GLN A 185 10.81 20.90 -4.10
C GLN A 185 9.81 21.93 -4.60
N ILE A 186 9.30 21.77 -5.84
CA ILE A 186 8.20 22.61 -6.37
C ILE A 186 6.99 22.59 -5.44
N ILE A 187 6.66 21.42 -4.88
CA ILE A 187 5.51 21.28 -3.97
C ILE A 187 5.77 21.94 -2.61
N SER A 188 7.03 22.07 -2.17
CA SER A 188 7.36 22.68 -0.87
C SER A 188 7.49 24.20 -0.85
N SER A 189 7.73 24.87 -1.98
CA SER A 189 8.10 26.29 -1.98
C SER A 189 7.01 27.22 -2.54
N VAL A 190 6.79 28.34 -1.84
CA VAL A 190 5.98 29.50 -2.25
C VAL A 190 6.72 30.36 -3.30
N GLU A 191 8.05 30.22 -3.39
CA GLU A 191 8.89 30.81 -4.44
C GLU A 191 9.44 29.72 -5.36
N SER A 192 9.39 29.94 -6.67
CA SER A 192 9.79 28.99 -7.69
C SER A 192 11.32 28.79 -7.69
N LEU A 193 11.80 27.74 -7.01
CA LEU A 193 13.21 27.32 -7.10
C LEU A 193 13.57 26.92 -8.53
N SER A 194 14.77 27.30 -8.96
CA SER A 194 15.29 26.88 -10.26
C SER A 194 15.70 25.39 -10.22
N PHE A 195 15.72 24.74 -11.39
CA PHE A 195 16.16 23.35 -11.50
C PHE A 195 17.60 23.14 -10.95
N GLY A 196 18.50 24.11 -11.18
CA GLY A 196 19.88 24.04 -10.72
C GLY A 196 20.00 24.05 -9.19
N GLU A 197 19.21 24.88 -8.52
CA GLU A 197 19.14 24.90 -7.05
C GLU A 197 18.59 23.59 -6.51
N ALA A 198 17.54 23.06 -7.15
CA ALA A 198 16.96 21.78 -6.74
C ALA A 198 17.94 20.61 -6.83
N MET A 199 18.75 20.58 -7.89
CA MET A 199 19.78 19.55 -8.04
C MET A 199 20.92 19.71 -7.03
N ARG A 200 21.28 20.95 -6.68
CA ARG A 200 22.30 21.22 -5.66
C ARG A 200 21.83 20.76 -4.28
N ASP A 201 20.60 21.11 -3.91
CA ASP A 201 20.01 20.74 -2.64
C ASP A 201 19.70 19.24 -2.57
N GLY A 202 19.43 18.60 -3.71
CA GLY A 202 19.23 17.16 -3.83
C GLY A 202 20.52 16.35 -4.00
N ALA A 203 21.70 16.98 -4.07
CA ALA A 203 22.92 16.29 -4.47
C ALA A 203 23.30 15.12 -3.57
N LEU A 204 23.15 15.28 -2.25
CA LEU A 204 23.43 14.20 -1.28
C LEU A 204 22.49 13.02 -1.48
N PHE A 205 21.21 13.27 -1.73
CA PHE A 205 20.24 12.23 -2.05
C PHE A 205 20.56 11.52 -3.36
N LEU A 206 20.95 12.24 -4.41
CA LEU A 206 21.32 11.63 -5.69
C LEU A 206 22.53 10.69 -5.54
N VAL A 207 23.56 11.11 -4.79
CA VAL A 207 24.72 10.27 -4.49
C VAL A 207 24.32 9.03 -3.68
N ALA A 208 23.48 9.21 -2.65
CA ALA A 208 22.98 8.10 -1.85
C ALA A 208 22.11 7.14 -2.68
N SER A 209 21.25 7.65 -3.56
CA SER A 209 20.42 6.87 -4.49
C SER A 209 21.28 6.01 -5.42
N VAL A 210 22.35 6.59 -5.99
CA VAL A 210 23.33 5.85 -6.80
C VAL A 210 23.99 4.73 -6.00
N ALA A 211 24.42 5.00 -4.77
CA ALA A 211 25.06 4.01 -3.92
C ALA A 211 24.10 2.86 -3.55
N VAL A 212 22.87 3.17 -3.14
CA VAL A 212 21.83 2.19 -2.82
C VAL A 212 21.49 1.34 -4.05
N GLN A 213 21.33 1.97 -5.20
CA GLN A 213 21.08 1.26 -6.45
C GLN A 213 22.24 0.32 -6.80
N ALA A 214 23.49 0.79 -6.72
CA ALA A 214 24.66 -0.05 -6.98
C ALA A 214 24.73 -1.26 -6.03
N ALA A 215 24.43 -1.04 -4.73
CA ALA A 215 24.38 -2.11 -3.74
C ALA A 215 23.28 -3.15 -4.05
N ILE A 216 22.08 -2.71 -4.44
CA ILE A 216 20.98 -3.60 -4.85
C ILE A 216 21.34 -4.40 -6.10
N MET A 217 21.98 -3.74 -7.07
CA MET A 217 22.43 -4.39 -8.31
C MET A 217 23.46 -5.48 -8.04
N TRP A 218 24.41 -5.22 -7.13
CA TRP A 218 25.36 -6.21 -6.66
C TRP A 218 24.65 -7.36 -5.92
N TRP A 219 23.76 -7.03 -4.98
CA TRP A 219 23.03 -8.00 -4.14
C TRP A 219 22.12 -8.94 -4.94
N THR A 220 21.55 -8.47 -6.06
CA THR A 220 20.58 -9.22 -6.88
C THR A 220 21.18 -9.81 -8.16
N LYS A 221 22.49 -9.64 -8.39
CA LYS A 221 23.17 -9.99 -9.64
C LYS A 221 22.91 -11.43 -10.08
N GLU A 222 23.18 -12.40 -9.21
CA GLU A 222 23.06 -13.83 -9.52
C GLU A 222 21.62 -14.20 -9.94
N GLU A 223 20.62 -13.78 -9.15
CA GLU A 223 19.22 -14.11 -9.45
C GLU A 223 18.73 -13.42 -10.73
N ARG A 224 19.24 -12.22 -11.04
CA ARG A 224 18.93 -11.51 -12.30
C ARG A 224 19.52 -12.21 -13.51
N GLU A 225 20.77 -12.65 -13.43
CA GLU A 225 21.43 -13.40 -14.52
C GLU A 225 20.69 -14.71 -14.80
N LEU A 226 20.32 -15.43 -13.74
CA LEU A 226 19.52 -16.66 -13.85
C LEU A 226 18.13 -16.39 -14.44
N ALA A 227 17.40 -15.39 -13.94
CA ALA A 227 16.08 -15.03 -14.45
C ALA A 227 16.13 -14.49 -15.90
N GLY A 228 17.24 -13.87 -16.29
CA GLY A 228 17.44 -13.32 -17.63
C GLY A 228 17.46 -14.39 -18.73
N SER A 229 17.92 -15.60 -18.42
CA SER A 229 18.04 -16.71 -19.36
C SER A 229 16.71 -17.20 -19.95
N GLU A 230 15.59 -16.88 -19.31
CA GLU A 230 14.24 -17.20 -19.76
C GLU A 230 13.48 -15.91 -20.11
N LYS A 231 12.80 -15.85 -21.26
CA LYS A 231 12.18 -14.63 -21.81
C LYS A 231 11.12 -14.04 -20.89
N GLY A 232 10.19 -14.89 -20.41
CA GLY A 232 9.13 -14.48 -19.48
C GLY A 232 9.70 -13.96 -18.16
N LEU A 233 10.58 -14.74 -17.53
CA LEU A 233 11.24 -14.35 -16.28
C LEU A 233 12.16 -13.13 -16.44
N SER A 234 12.79 -12.93 -17.59
CA SER A 234 13.62 -11.76 -17.86
C SER A 234 12.80 -10.48 -17.88
N ALA A 235 11.61 -10.51 -18.49
CA ALA A 235 10.69 -9.37 -18.52
C ALA A 235 10.16 -9.06 -17.11
N PHE A 236 9.75 -10.09 -16.38
CA PHE A 236 9.32 -9.96 -14.99
C PHE A 236 10.44 -9.41 -14.11
N SER A 237 11.64 -9.99 -14.18
CA SER A 237 12.80 -9.58 -13.40
C SER A 237 13.13 -8.12 -13.65
N PHE A 238 13.18 -7.68 -14.92
CA PHE A 238 13.42 -6.28 -15.24
C PHE A 238 12.35 -5.34 -14.63
N LYS A 239 11.07 -5.63 -14.86
CA LYS A 239 9.97 -4.78 -14.33
C LYS A 239 9.96 -4.76 -12.80
N TRP A 240 10.10 -5.92 -12.16
CA TRP A 240 10.16 -6.05 -10.70
C TRP A 240 11.31 -5.23 -10.11
N MET A 241 12.49 -5.33 -10.72
CA MET A 241 13.67 -4.57 -10.28
C MET A 241 13.48 -3.06 -10.44
N VAL A 242 12.89 -2.59 -11.56
CA VAL A 242 12.60 -1.16 -11.77
C VAL A 242 11.62 -0.65 -10.72
N ILE A 243 10.48 -1.32 -10.57
CA ILE A 243 9.40 -0.86 -9.69
C ILE A 243 9.83 -0.90 -8.21
N SER A 244 10.53 -1.96 -7.79
CA SER A 244 11.04 -2.06 -6.42
C SER A 244 12.07 -0.97 -6.12
N GLN A 245 12.96 -0.65 -7.07
CA GLN A 245 13.94 0.41 -6.86
C GLN A 245 13.31 1.80 -6.89
N VAL A 246 12.33 2.07 -7.77
CA VAL A 246 11.54 3.31 -7.72
C VAL A 246 10.88 3.48 -6.35
N PHE A 247 10.30 2.41 -5.81
CA PHE A 247 9.70 2.41 -4.47
C PHE A 247 10.74 2.71 -3.38
N ILE A 248 11.90 2.04 -3.40
CA ILE A 248 13.02 2.31 -2.47
C ILE A 248 13.49 3.76 -2.58
N THR A 249 13.68 4.27 -3.80
CA THR A 249 14.12 5.64 -4.06
C THR A 249 13.11 6.65 -3.54
N TRP A 250 11.80 6.40 -3.67
CA TRP A 250 10.77 7.27 -3.10
C TRP A 250 10.81 7.25 -1.56
N HIS A 251 10.91 6.09 -0.92
CA HIS A 251 11.08 6.03 0.53
C HIS A 251 12.35 6.74 1.01
N GLY A 252 13.47 6.57 0.30
CA GLY A 252 14.73 7.26 0.60
C GLY A 252 14.60 8.78 0.42
N PHE A 253 13.83 9.21 -0.58
CA PHE A 253 13.53 10.63 -0.79
C PHE A 253 12.71 11.18 0.38
N SER A 254 11.72 10.45 0.87
CA SER A 254 10.92 10.87 2.02
C SER A 254 11.76 11.05 3.28
N ILE A 255 12.73 10.15 3.51
CA ILE A 255 13.71 10.31 4.59
C ILE A 255 14.52 11.58 4.38
N TYR A 256 15.08 11.79 3.19
CA TYR A 256 15.91 12.95 2.87
C TYR A 256 15.17 14.28 3.06
N ARG A 257 13.90 14.34 2.65
CA ARG A 257 13.07 15.53 2.81
C ARG A 257 12.85 15.92 4.26
N LYS A 258 12.64 14.92 5.11
CA LYS A 258 12.36 15.09 6.53
C LYS A 258 13.62 15.45 7.33
N THR A 259 14.78 14.94 6.94
CA THR A 259 16.02 15.09 7.73
C THR A 259 16.93 16.20 7.22
N VAL A 260 16.94 16.47 5.91
CA VAL A 260 17.88 17.42 5.29
C VAL A 260 17.16 18.64 4.75
N LEU A 261 16.06 18.46 4.02
CA LEU A 261 15.37 19.59 3.36
C LEU A 261 14.37 20.32 4.26
N ASN A 262 14.11 19.82 5.48
CA ASN A 262 13.14 20.40 6.43
C ASN A 262 11.80 20.76 5.76
N ALA A 263 11.26 19.83 4.98
CA ALA A 263 10.08 20.06 4.16
C ALA A 263 8.85 20.48 5.00
N SER A 264 8.00 21.32 4.39
CA SER A 264 6.81 21.86 5.07
C SER A 264 5.84 20.75 5.52
N PRO A 265 5.12 20.92 6.65
CA PRO A 265 4.16 19.93 7.14
C PRO A 265 3.11 19.52 6.10
N THR A 266 2.60 20.47 5.33
CA THR A 266 1.62 20.21 4.26
C THR A 266 2.21 19.38 3.13
N SER A 267 3.46 19.64 2.72
CA SER A 267 4.11 18.86 1.67
C SER A 267 4.40 17.43 2.13
N ASN A 268 4.83 17.27 3.39
CA ASN A 268 5.03 15.96 4.01
C ASN A 268 3.71 15.17 4.09
N LEU A 269 2.61 15.82 4.51
CA LEU A 269 1.29 15.20 4.58
C LEU A 269 0.81 14.68 3.21
N ILE A 270 0.99 15.47 2.15
CA ILE A 270 0.61 15.07 0.79
C ILE A 270 1.45 13.86 0.34
N GLU A 271 2.76 13.92 0.54
CA GLU A 271 3.68 12.86 0.12
C GLU A 271 3.41 11.55 0.87
N GLU A 272 3.29 11.60 2.20
CA GLU A 272 2.94 10.46 3.04
C GLU A 272 1.57 9.90 2.67
N GLY A 273 0.57 10.79 2.51
CA GLY A 273 -0.76 10.46 2.03
C GLY A 273 -0.75 9.64 0.74
N LEU A 274 0.02 10.09 -0.27
CA LEU A 274 0.15 9.41 -1.55
C LEU A 274 0.85 8.05 -1.41
N LEU A 275 1.96 8.01 -0.70
CA LEU A 275 2.76 6.78 -0.53
C LEU A 275 1.93 5.70 0.20
N MET A 276 1.20 6.11 1.24
CA MET A 276 0.27 5.25 1.99
C MET A 276 -0.89 4.80 1.11
N ALA A 277 -1.56 5.71 0.38
CA ALA A 277 -2.68 5.34 -0.48
C ALA A 277 -2.29 4.28 -1.53
N ILE A 278 -1.15 4.45 -2.20
CA ILE A 278 -0.66 3.49 -3.21
C ILE A 278 -0.42 2.12 -2.58
N THR A 279 0.20 2.07 -1.40
CA THR A 279 0.55 0.80 -0.76
C THR A 279 -0.65 0.08 -0.17
N VAL A 280 -1.65 0.82 0.37
CA VAL A 280 -2.94 0.26 0.77
C VAL A 280 -3.68 -0.34 -0.41
N LEU A 281 -3.72 0.37 -1.54
CA LEU A 281 -4.37 -0.13 -2.75
C LEU A 281 -3.75 -1.46 -3.22
N PHE A 282 -2.42 -1.57 -3.23
CA PHE A 282 -1.76 -2.83 -3.59
C PHE A 282 -1.96 -3.93 -2.53
N ALA A 283 -2.06 -3.57 -1.26
CA ALA A 283 -2.35 -4.53 -0.19
C ALA A 283 -3.76 -5.13 -0.36
N VAL A 284 -4.78 -4.27 -0.48
CA VAL A 284 -6.17 -4.69 -0.67
C VAL A 284 -6.29 -5.49 -1.96
N TRP A 285 -5.70 -5.02 -3.06
CA TRP A 285 -5.73 -5.74 -4.32
C TRP A 285 -5.02 -7.10 -4.24
N GLY A 286 -3.87 -7.18 -3.57
CA GLY A 286 -3.19 -8.44 -3.34
C GLY A 286 -4.05 -9.43 -2.56
N LEU A 287 -4.75 -8.98 -1.52
CA LEU A 287 -5.65 -9.82 -0.71
C LEU A 287 -6.91 -10.26 -1.46
N THR A 288 -7.42 -9.46 -2.39
CA THR A 288 -8.66 -9.75 -3.13
C THR A 288 -8.42 -10.54 -4.41
N THR A 289 -7.20 -10.50 -4.95
CA THR A 289 -6.82 -11.19 -6.20
C THR A 289 -6.11 -12.51 -5.93
N HIS A 290 -5.27 -12.58 -4.89
CA HIS A 290 -4.45 -13.75 -4.62
C HIS A 290 -5.22 -14.78 -3.78
N THR A 291 -5.86 -15.73 -4.47
CA THR A 291 -6.15 -17.07 -3.92
C THR A 291 -6.04 -18.20 -4.93
N VAL A 292 -5.19 -18.03 -5.93
CA VAL A 292 -5.05 -18.91 -7.10
C VAL A 292 -4.18 -20.15 -6.82
N LYS A 293 -3.89 -20.49 -5.56
CA LYS A 293 -3.23 -21.77 -5.23
C LYS A 293 -4.07 -22.79 -4.48
N ASP A 294 -5.09 -22.35 -3.72
CA ASP A 294 -5.89 -23.25 -2.88
C ASP A 294 -7.42 -23.13 -3.10
N GLY A 295 -7.88 -22.35 -4.09
CA GLY A 295 -9.30 -22.30 -4.47
C GLY A 295 -10.24 -21.61 -3.47
N GLU A 296 -9.76 -21.19 -2.29
CA GLU A 296 -10.60 -20.58 -1.25
C GLU A 296 -10.29 -19.11 -1.02
N ARG A 297 -11.06 -18.19 -1.63
CA ARG A 297 -10.99 -16.75 -1.33
C ARG A 297 -11.14 -16.51 0.19
N LEU A 298 -10.05 -16.14 0.88
CA LEU A 298 -10.11 -15.76 2.31
C LEU A 298 -11.02 -14.56 2.55
N VAL A 299 -11.12 -13.67 1.56
CA VAL A 299 -11.92 -12.44 1.60
C VAL A 299 -12.56 -12.24 0.22
N GLY A 300 -13.90 -12.13 0.19
CA GLY A 300 -14.65 -11.86 -1.04
C GLY A 300 -14.37 -10.45 -1.60
N GLU A 301 -14.67 -10.24 -2.88
CA GLU A 301 -14.49 -8.92 -3.53
C GLU A 301 -15.27 -7.81 -2.82
N ASP A 302 -16.44 -8.12 -2.27
CA ASP A 302 -17.31 -7.19 -1.55
C ASP A 302 -16.73 -6.75 -0.20
N ALA A 303 -15.79 -7.52 0.35
CA ALA A 303 -15.09 -7.19 1.58
C ALA A 303 -13.85 -6.32 1.35
N ALA A 304 -13.40 -6.13 0.10
CA ALA A 304 -12.21 -5.38 -0.26
C ALA A 304 -12.22 -3.94 0.29
N LEU A 305 -13.32 -3.23 0.07
CA LEU A 305 -13.45 -1.83 0.47
C LEU A 305 -13.53 -1.69 2.00
N PRO A 306 -14.42 -2.40 2.72
CA PRO A 306 -14.44 -2.34 4.18
C PRO A 306 -13.09 -2.75 4.80
N LEU A 307 -12.40 -3.75 4.26
CA LEU A 307 -11.08 -4.16 4.73
C LEU A 307 -10.03 -3.05 4.53
N GLY A 308 -10.01 -2.41 3.36
CA GLY A 308 -9.14 -1.26 3.10
C GLY A 308 -9.41 -0.08 4.03
N ILE A 309 -10.66 0.15 4.40
CA ILE A 309 -11.05 1.20 5.35
C ILE A 309 -10.65 0.84 6.79
N ALA A 310 -10.84 -0.41 7.19
CA ALA A 310 -10.38 -0.90 8.49
C ALA A 310 -8.88 -0.69 8.67
N PHE A 311 -8.10 -1.01 7.63
CA PHE A 311 -6.67 -0.73 7.57
C PHE A 311 -6.40 0.77 7.68
N GLY A 312 -7.14 1.59 6.92
CA GLY A 312 -7.02 3.05 6.94
C GLY A 312 -7.16 3.65 8.34
N TYR A 313 -8.16 3.21 9.12
CA TYR A 313 -8.34 3.67 10.50
C TYR A 313 -7.24 3.18 11.45
N ALA A 314 -6.82 1.91 11.35
CA ALA A 314 -5.75 1.39 12.19
C ALA A 314 -4.42 2.09 11.94
N TYR A 315 -4.11 2.36 10.67
CA TYR A 315 -2.92 3.09 10.28
C TYR A 315 -3.00 4.57 10.71
N ALA A 316 -4.11 5.25 10.43
CA ALA A 316 -4.31 6.64 10.84
C ALA A 316 -4.21 6.79 12.37
N GLY A 317 -4.78 5.86 13.13
CA GLY A 317 -4.65 5.81 14.58
C GLY A 317 -3.20 5.61 15.03
N SER A 318 -2.47 4.71 14.39
CA SER A 318 -1.05 4.48 14.67
C SER A 318 -0.22 5.75 14.47
N VAL A 319 -0.39 6.45 13.34
CA VAL A 319 0.31 7.72 13.06
C VAL A 319 -0.14 8.82 14.02
N ALA A 320 -1.43 8.91 14.35
CA ALA A 320 -1.95 9.89 15.28
C ALA A 320 -1.34 9.73 16.69
N MET A 321 -1.29 8.50 17.22
CA MET A 321 -0.63 8.21 18.50
C MET A 321 0.87 8.51 18.45
N LEU A 322 1.54 8.21 17.34
CA LEU A 322 2.94 8.58 17.18
C LEU A 322 3.18 10.09 17.20
N THR A 323 2.23 10.86 16.68
CA THR A 323 2.37 12.31 16.53
C THR A 323 2.23 13.03 17.88
N THR A 324 1.41 12.50 18.79
CA THR A 324 1.16 13.13 20.09
C THR A 324 2.02 12.53 21.21
N THR A 325 2.28 11.22 21.19
CA THR A 325 3.02 10.53 22.26
C THR A 325 4.55 10.64 22.13
N PHE A 326 5.11 10.80 20.91
CA PHE A 326 6.56 10.91 20.73
C PHE A 326 7.00 12.34 20.44
N GLU A 327 7.95 12.85 21.23
CA GLU A 327 8.55 14.18 21.06
C GLU A 327 9.25 14.38 19.70
N ASN A 328 9.58 13.29 18.99
CA ASN A 328 10.26 13.34 17.70
C ASN A 328 9.62 12.40 16.66
N ILE A 329 8.42 12.78 16.19
CA ILE A 329 7.71 12.10 15.10
C ILE A 329 8.59 11.88 13.85
N THR A 330 9.46 12.85 13.54
CA THR A 330 10.36 12.77 12.38
C THR A 330 11.24 11.54 12.47
N THR A 331 11.80 11.24 13.65
CA THR A 331 12.61 10.04 13.87
C THR A 331 11.81 8.76 13.63
N VAL A 332 10.58 8.68 14.16
CA VAL A 332 9.76 7.48 13.99
C VAL A 332 9.40 7.26 12.52
N MET A 333 9.00 8.30 11.81
CA MET A 333 8.69 8.23 10.39
C MET A 333 9.91 7.82 9.56
N VAL A 334 11.09 8.37 9.86
CA VAL A 334 12.36 7.98 9.22
C VAL A 334 12.69 6.51 9.47
N ILE A 335 12.49 6.02 10.70
CA ILE A 335 12.65 4.59 11.02
C ILE A 335 11.69 3.74 10.20
N GLY A 336 10.41 4.13 10.09
CA GLY A 336 9.43 3.42 9.29
C GLY A 336 9.85 3.29 7.82
N HIS A 337 10.18 4.40 7.17
CA HIS A 337 10.66 4.37 5.79
C HIS A 337 11.94 3.53 5.64
N THR A 338 12.86 3.59 6.61
CA THR A 338 14.09 2.78 6.62
C THR A 338 13.77 1.29 6.71
N LEU A 339 12.85 0.89 7.58
CA LEU A 339 12.40 -0.49 7.70
C LEU A 339 11.71 -0.97 6.42
N THR A 340 10.90 -0.14 5.79
CA THR A 340 10.27 -0.47 4.51
C THR A 340 11.33 -0.70 3.43
N ILE A 341 12.35 0.16 3.33
CA ILE A 341 13.50 0.01 2.39
C ILE A 341 14.24 -1.30 2.65
N ILE A 342 14.62 -1.57 3.90
CA ILE A 342 15.35 -2.78 4.26
C ILE A 342 14.52 -4.01 3.90
N THR A 343 13.24 -4.02 4.27
CA THR A 343 12.33 -5.13 4.02
C THR A 343 12.21 -5.41 2.52
N ILE A 344 11.99 -4.40 1.69
CA ILE A 344 11.87 -4.61 0.24
C ILE A 344 13.19 -5.09 -0.37
N VAL A 345 14.35 -4.56 0.06
CA VAL A 345 15.68 -5.04 -0.40
C VAL A 345 15.86 -6.53 -0.10
N PHE A 346 15.47 -6.99 1.09
CA PHE A 346 15.48 -8.42 1.43
C PHE A 346 14.51 -9.23 0.57
N LEU A 347 13.30 -8.72 0.34
CA LEU A 347 12.28 -9.40 -0.46
C LEU A 347 12.62 -9.48 -1.95
N MET A 348 13.41 -8.55 -2.49
CA MET A 348 13.74 -8.51 -3.93
C MET A 348 14.41 -9.80 -4.40
N ARG A 349 15.46 -10.26 -3.70
CA ARG A 349 16.18 -11.49 -4.05
C ARG A 349 15.30 -12.73 -3.90
N GLY A 350 14.57 -12.84 -2.78
CA GLY A 350 13.67 -13.96 -2.52
C GLY A 350 12.54 -14.07 -3.55
N THR A 351 12.05 -12.92 -4.05
CA THR A 351 11.00 -12.87 -5.07
C THR A 351 11.47 -13.44 -6.41
N LEU A 352 12.64 -13.02 -6.88
CA LEU A 352 13.24 -13.55 -8.12
C LEU A 352 13.45 -15.07 -7.99
N ARG A 353 14.01 -15.53 -6.87
CA ARG A 353 14.28 -16.94 -6.61
C ARG A 353 13.01 -17.79 -6.61
N ASN A 354 11.95 -17.35 -5.94
CA ASN A 354 10.69 -18.09 -5.84
C ASN A 354 9.97 -18.20 -7.20
N ARG A 355 10.01 -17.15 -8.03
CA ARG A 355 9.38 -17.18 -9.36
C ARG A 355 10.11 -18.14 -10.30
N ARG A 356 11.44 -18.21 -10.22
CA ARG A 356 12.22 -19.20 -10.96
C ARG A 356 11.81 -20.64 -10.59
N GLY A 357 11.73 -20.96 -9.29
CA GLY A 357 11.30 -22.28 -8.84
C GLY A 357 9.89 -22.66 -9.35
N THR A 358 8.98 -21.69 -9.40
CA THR A 358 7.63 -21.91 -9.94
C THR A 358 7.64 -22.13 -11.47
N SER A 359 8.47 -21.39 -12.22
CA SER A 359 8.64 -21.60 -13.67
C SER A 359 9.17 -23.00 -13.99
N GLN A 360 10.22 -23.45 -13.30
CA GLN A 360 10.81 -24.78 -13.52
C GLN A 360 9.83 -25.91 -13.24
N LEU A 361 9.05 -25.82 -12.15
CA LEU A 361 8.00 -26.79 -11.84
C LEU A 361 6.89 -26.78 -12.91
N SER A 362 6.50 -25.61 -13.41
CA SER A 362 5.51 -25.48 -14.50
C SER A 362 6.02 -26.11 -15.80
N GLN A 363 7.30 -25.94 -16.13
CA GLN A 363 7.92 -26.60 -17.28
C GLN A 363 7.94 -28.12 -17.11
N LEU A 364 8.35 -28.63 -15.94
CA LEU A 364 8.36 -30.06 -15.64
C LEU A 364 6.95 -30.67 -15.74
N ALA A 365 5.95 -29.98 -15.19
CA ALA A 365 4.55 -30.40 -15.26
C ALA A 365 4.02 -30.44 -16.70
N ARG A 366 4.42 -29.51 -17.58
CA ARG A 366 4.07 -29.55 -19.01
C ARG A 366 4.74 -30.69 -19.78
N THR A 367 5.89 -31.18 -19.30
CA THR A 367 6.60 -32.31 -19.93
C THR A 367 6.13 -33.67 -19.45
N ILE A 368 5.40 -33.74 -18.33
CA ILE A 368 4.76 -34.97 -17.85
C ILE A 368 3.38 -35.03 -18.51
N SER A 369 3.26 -35.78 -19.62
CA SER A 369 1.94 -36.18 -20.10
C SER A 369 1.34 -37.12 -19.06
N ILE A 370 0.25 -36.70 -18.43
CA ILE A 370 -0.64 -37.67 -17.79
C ILE A 370 -1.40 -38.29 -18.95
N ASP A 371 -0.84 -39.35 -19.54
CA ASP A 371 -1.69 -40.29 -20.25
C ASP A 371 -2.69 -40.78 -19.20
N SER A 372 -3.96 -40.42 -19.38
CA SER A 372 -5.03 -41.02 -18.61
C SER A 372 -5.04 -42.49 -18.98
N GLU A 373 -4.35 -43.32 -18.19
CA GLU A 373 -4.63 -44.75 -18.17
C GLU A 373 -6.09 -44.91 -17.73
N GLU A 374 -6.80 -45.75 -18.51
CA GLU A 374 -8.25 -46.02 -18.53
C GLU A 374 -8.98 -46.13 -17.19
#